data_AF-V5ARD2-F1
#
_entry.id   AF-V5ARD2-F1
#
_cell.length_a   1.000
_cell.length_b   1.000
_cell.length_c   1.000
_cell.angle_alpha   90.00
_cell.angle_beta   90.00
_cell.angle_gamma   90.00
#
_symmetry.space_group_name_H-M   'P 1'
#
loop_
_entity.id
_entity.type
_entity.pdbx_description
1 polymer ?
#
loop_
_entity_poly.entity_id
_entity_poly.type
_entity_poly.pdbx_seq_one_letter_code
_entity_poly.pdbx_strand_id
1 'polypeptide(L)'
;MVHSFCVAFPFYFFSDGCAWPLGVIEGRRRNGVAMGSTVCITGATFSPENEAILWTHAMARGYAASVWVPQSLVERLQLTERGHTTAAPVGVNAANGRRFFYNVSQLECTEEEIRGRVSKMSVPATRRPAACESDFDASHPLNTNGEPLPPAFVEEVHARFGRHHSAGHSRYWATVDEAELIFDSPFDPLFLNRKNAVTLRASNGSPCVTYYNVCGTRRPEVFNSDNCRRYQPVNFCGRRYSPGIATQMKASAISYGCMDSFIWLTTRRARKNGIGVRRGVTPLAVCAEGIFHLVNIAMTNDPARLLSLALSRRLPGSMDDLSLTVSG
;
A
#
# COMPACT_ATOMS: atom_id res chain seq x y z
N MET A 1 -2.51 16.45 40.73
CA MET A 1 -1.14 17.02 40.80
C MET A 1 -0.17 15.99 40.24
N VAL A 2 0.52 16.35 39.14
CA VAL A 2 1.91 15.97 38.75
C VAL A 2 2.19 14.46 38.54
N HIS A 3 2.68 13.89 37.43
CA HIS A 3 3.16 14.24 36.07
C HIS A 3 3.10 12.90 35.27
N SER A 4 2.63 12.79 34.02
CA SER A 4 3.24 13.16 32.73
C SER A 4 4.68 12.67 32.47
N PHE A 5 4.83 11.62 31.67
CA PHE A 5 5.97 11.32 30.79
C PHE A 5 5.40 10.63 29.55
N CYS A 6 5.27 11.28 28.38
CA CYS A 6 6.31 11.53 27.38
C CYS A 6 7.19 10.32 27.09
N VAL A 7 6.87 9.57 26.03
CA VAL A 7 7.85 8.75 25.32
C VAL A 7 8.20 9.46 24.03
N ALA A 8 9.33 10.15 24.08
CA ALA A 8 10.04 10.71 22.96
C ALA A 8 10.71 9.60 22.16
N PHE A 9 10.78 9.80 20.84
CA PHE A 9 11.66 9.06 19.93
C PHE A 9 13.13 9.22 20.37
N PRO A 10 13.92 8.13 20.46
CA PRO A 10 15.36 8.28 20.55
C PRO A 10 15.93 8.48 19.15
N PHE A 11 16.45 9.68 18.91
CA PHE A 11 17.58 9.89 18.02
C PHE A 11 18.79 9.17 18.62
N TYR A 12 19.43 8.29 17.85
CA TYR A 12 20.81 7.89 18.11
C TYR A 12 21.72 8.47 17.04
N PHE A 13 22.48 9.48 17.45
CA PHE A 13 23.80 9.75 16.90
C PHE A 13 24.74 8.61 17.30
N PHE A 14 25.50 8.08 16.34
CA PHE A 14 26.78 7.43 16.61
C PHE A 14 27.85 8.16 15.81
N SER A 15 28.68 8.93 16.51
CA SER A 15 30.01 9.35 16.03
C SER A 15 31.06 8.42 16.63
N ASP A 16 31.94 7.96 15.74
CA ASP A 16 33.29 7.44 15.94
C ASP A 16 33.55 6.19 16.75
N GLY A 17 34.26 5.27 16.07
CA GLY A 17 35.36 4.53 16.70
C GLY A 17 35.12 3.04 16.87
N CYS A 18 35.16 2.29 15.76
CA CYS A 18 35.85 0.99 15.70
C CYS A 18 35.93 0.52 14.25
N ALA A 19 37.11 0.75 13.66
CA ALA A 19 37.54 0.12 12.43
C ALA A 19 37.53 -1.41 12.58
N TRP A 20 36.89 -2.11 11.65
CA TRP A 20 37.20 -3.50 11.33
C TRP A 20 37.53 -3.60 9.84
N PRO A 21 38.47 -4.47 9.47
CA PRO A 21 39.33 -4.28 8.32
C PRO A 21 38.59 -4.63 7.03
N LEU A 22 38.71 -3.74 6.05
CA LEU A 22 38.55 -4.08 4.63
C LEU A 22 39.67 -5.05 4.25
N GLY A 23 39.45 -6.34 4.52
CA GLY A 23 40.16 -7.42 3.89
C GLY A 23 39.74 -7.46 2.42
N VAL A 24 40.59 -6.88 1.58
CA VAL A 24 40.60 -7.02 0.12
C VAL A 24 40.53 -8.51 -0.22
N ILE A 25 39.35 -9.01 -0.62
CA ILE A 25 39.24 -10.23 -1.40
C ILE A 25 39.15 -9.79 -2.85
N GLU A 26 40.32 -9.54 -3.43
CA GLU A 26 40.51 -9.41 -4.88
C GLU A 26 40.47 -10.82 -5.48
N GLY A 27 39.28 -11.41 -5.44
CA GLY A 27 38.98 -12.73 -5.98
C GLY A 27 38.53 -12.63 -7.44
N ARG A 28 39.49 -12.62 -8.36
CA ARG A 28 39.43 -13.21 -9.71
C ARG A 28 38.04 -13.12 -10.41
N ARG A 29 37.77 -12.00 -11.09
CA ARG A 29 36.72 -11.90 -12.13
C ARG A 29 36.95 -12.96 -13.21
N ARG A 30 36.28 -14.11 -13.09
CA ARG A 30 36.01 -15.02 -14.21
C ARG A 30 34.58 -14.74 -14.67
N ASN A 31 34.46 -14.12 -15.86
CA ASN A 31 33.25 -14.05 -16.69
C ASN A 31 31.92 -13.94 -15.93
N GLY A 32 31.79 -12.92 -15.07
CA GLY A 32 30.53 -12.63 -14.39
C GLY A 32 29.56 -12.01 -15.38
N VAL A 33 28.55 -12.79 -15.80
CA VAL A 33 27.33 -12.26 -16.40
C VAL A 33 26.82 -11.15 -15.47
N ALA A 34 26.67 -9.93 -15.97
CA ALA A 34 26.05 -8.85 -15.23
C ALA A 34 24.61 -9.28 -14.91
N MET A 35 24.37 -9.81 -13.72
CA MET A 35 23.01 -10.10 -13.29
C MET A 35 22.28 -8.78 -13.13
N GLY A 36 21.13 -8.67 -13.80
CA GLY A 36 20.21 -7.58 -13.60
C GLY A 36 19.71 -7.51 -12.16
N SER A 37 19.09 -6.39 -11.80
CA SER A 37 18.45 -6.18 -10.49
C SER A 37 17.58 -7.36 -10.07
N THR A 38 17.56 -7.68 -8.78
CA THR A 38 16.74 -8.77 -8.25
C THR A 38 15.28 -8.37 -8.28
N VAL A 39 14.45 -9.10 -9.03
CA VAL A 39 13.04 -8.73 -9.27
C VAL A 39 12.09 -9.88 -9.02
N CYS A 40 10.86 -9.55 -8.62
CA CYS A 40 9.80 -10.53 -8.56
C CYS A 40 9.30 -10.83 -9.99
N ILE A 41 8.82 -12.05 -10.23
CA ILE A 41 8.20 -12.48 -11.50
C ILE A 41 7.01 -11.60 -11.94
N THR A 42 6.42 -10.89 -10.98
CA THR A 42 5.34 -9.91 -11.21
C THR A 42 5.84 -8.54 -11.71
N GLY A 43 7.16 -8.32 -11.77
CA GLY A 43 7.77 -7.03 -12.08
C GLY A 43 8.01 -6.13 -10.86
N ALA A 44 7.50 -6.51 -9.68
CA ALA A 44 7.75 -5.76 -8.45
C ALA A 44 9.21 -5.84 -8.01
N THR A 45 9.76 -4.71 -7.55
CA THR A 45 11.07 -4.64 -6.90
C THR A 45 10.98 -5.03 -5.42
N PHE A 46 12.07 -5.53 -4.87
CA PHE A 46 12.19 -5.81 -3.44
C PHE A 46 12.70 -4.57 -2.70
N SER A 47 12.51 -4.52 -1.37
CA SER A 47 13.26 -3.54 -0.56
C SER A 47 14.76 -3.86 -0.63
N PRO A 48 15.66 -2.87 -0.42
CA PRO A 48 17.10 -3.10 -0.51
C PRO A 48 17.60 -4.26 0.37
N GLU A 49 17.03 -4.41 1.56
CA GLU A 49 17.40 -5.50 2.49
C GLU A 49 16.97 -6.87 1.95
N ASN A 50 15.75 -6.96 1.42
CA ASN A 50 15.21 -8.21 0.88
C ASN A 50 15.89 -8.57 -0.45
N GLU A 51 16.21 -7.58 -1.28
CA GLU A 51 17.03 -7.75 -2.48
C GLU A 51 18.40 -8.32 -2.12
N ALA A 52 19.10 -7.74 -1.14
CA ALA A 52 20.41 -8.22 -0.71
C ALA A 52 20.35 -9.68 -0.22
N ILE A 53 19.35 -10.04 0.60
CA ILE A 53 19.14 -11.41 1.08
C ILE A 53 18.96 -12.39 -0.09
N LEU A 54 18.03 -12.07 -0.99
CA LEU A 54 17.73 -12.93 -2.14
C LEU A 54 18.95 -13.06 -3.06
N TRP A 55 19.63 -11.95 -3.35
CA TRP A 55 20.84 -11.95 -4.17
C TRP A 55 21.96 -12.80 -3.55
N THR A 56 22.24 -12.63 -2.25
CA THR A 56 23.23 -13.45 -1.54
C THR A 56 22.88 -14.94 -1.60
N HIS A 57 21.60 -15.30 -1.45
CA HIS A 57 21.16 -16.68 -1.59
C HIS A 57 21.29 -17.21 -3.02
N ALA A 58 20.99 -16.41 -4.04
CA ALA A 58 21.24 -16.79 -5.42
C ALA A 58 22.72 -17.08 -5.65
N MET A 59 23.62 -16.23 -5.14
CA MET A 59 25.06 -16.41 -5.31
C MET A 59 25.59 -17.62 -4.56
N ALA A 60 25.18 -17.79 -3.29
CA ALA A 60 25.59 -18.94 -2.50
C ALA A 60 25.12 -20.28 -3.08
N ARG A 61 23.98 -20.29 -3.80
CA ARG A 61 23.40 -21.49 -4.40
C ARG A 61 23.66 -21.62 -5.90
N GLY A 62 24.41 -20.70 -6.51
CA GLY A 62 24.73 -20.72 -7.93
C GLY A 62 23.53 -20.55 -8.86
N TYR A 63 22.49 -19.85 -8.42
CA TYR A 63 21.33 -19.57 -9.28
C TYR A 63 21.71 -18.60 -10.40
N ALA A 64 21.34 -18.95 -11.62
CA ALA A 64 21.71 -18.20 -12.83
C ALA A 64 20.77 -17.01 -13.12
N ALA A 65 19.62 -16.94 -12.45
CA ALA A 65 18.59 -15.94 -12.72
C ALA A 65 18.40 -14.99 -11.53
N SER A 66 18.06 -13.73 -11.82
CA SER A 66 17.74 -12.70 -10.81
C SER A 66 16.24 -12.60 -10.51
N VAL A 67 15.43 -13.50 -11.07
CA VAL A 67 13.97 -13.45 -10.98
C VAL A 67 13.44 -14.43 -9.94
N TRP A 68 12.56 -13.94 -9.08
CA TRP A 68 12.01 -14.66 -7.93
C TRP A 68 10.50 -14.79 -8.01
N VAL A 69 10.01 -16.00 -7.74
CA VAL A 69 8.61 -16.41 -7.80
C VAL A 69 8.11 -16.64 -6.36
N PRO A 70 7.07 -15.94 -5.89
CA PRO A 70 6.49 -16.19 -4.57
C PRO A 70 6.01 -17.64 -4.44
N GLN A 71 6.23 -18.28 -3.29
CA GLN A 71 5.76 -19.66 -3.03
C GLN A 71 4.24 -19.80 -3.27
N SER A 72 3.45 -18.84 -2.80
CA SER A 72 1.98 -18.84 -3.03
C SER A 72 1.58 -18.82 -4.50
N LEU A 73 2.47 -18.37 -5.40
CA LEU A 73 2.25 -18.38 -6.84
C LEU A 73 2.72 -19.70 -7.46
N VAL A 74 3.82 -20.27 -6.96
CA VAL A 74 4.28 -21.64 -7.31
C VAL A 74 3.19 -22.66 -7.02
N GLU A 75 2.63 -22.62 -5.80
CA GLU A 75 1.54 -23.51 -5.37
C GLU A 75 0.29 -23.33 -6.23
N ARG A 76 -0.11 -22.09 -6.49
CA ARG A 76 -1.33 -21.77 -7.23
C ARG A 76 -1.25 -22.15 -8.71
N LEU A 77 -0.08 -21.96 -9.31
CA LEU A 77 0.18 -22.33 -10.71
C LEU A 77 0.61 -23.80 -10.85
N GLN A 78 0.68 -24.54 -9.73
CA GLN A 78 1.15 -25.92 -9.65
C GLN A 78 2.48 -26.09 -10.41
N LEU A 79 3.42 -25.18 -10.16
CA LEU A 79 4.73 -25.22 -10.80
C LEU A 79 5.58 -26.31 -10.16
N THR A 80 6.22 -27.13 -10.99
CA THR A 80 7.12 -28.19 -10.54
C THR A 80 8.52 -27.65 -10.30
N GLU A 81 9.15 -28.10 -9.23
CA GLU A 81 10.55 -27.80 -8.92
C GLU A 81 11.50 -28.66 -9.78
N ARG A 82 12.61 -28.08 -10.22
CA ARG A 82 13.59 -28.71 -11.12
C ARG A 82 14.53 -29.63 -10.33
N GLY A 83 14.47 -30.94 -10.62
CA GLY A 83 15.42 -31.94 -10.13
C GLY A 83 15.03 -32.62 -8.80
N HIS A 84 15.83 -33.60 -8.36
CA HIS A 84 15.55 -34.45 -7.19
C HIS A 84 16.09 -33.90 -5.85
N THR A 85 16.96 -32.90 -5.89
CA THR A 85 17.53 -32.23 -4.69
C THR A 85 17.01 -30.80 -4.63
N THR A 86 15.77 -30.64 -4.16
CA THR A 86 15.08 -29.37 -4.10
C THR A 86 15.63 -28.50 -2.96
N ALA A 87 16.37 -27.45 -3.31
CA ALA A 87 16.77 -26.45 -2.32
C ALA A 87 15.52 -25.71 -1.82
N ALA A 88 15.31 -25.66 -0.50
CA ALA A 88 14.15 -25.00 0.10
C ALA A 88 14.03 -23.52 -0.32
N PRO A 89 12.82 -22.97 -0.44
CA PRO A 89 12.62 -21.56 -0.81
C PRO A 89 13.24 -20.61 0.20
N VAL A 90 13.61 -19.42 -0.26
CA VAL A 90 14.25 -18.39 0.57
C VAL A 90 13.19 -17.57 1.27
N GLY A 91 13.22 -17.54 2.60
CA GLY A 91 12.29 -16.79 3.42
C GLY A 91 12.79 -15.38 3.76
N VAL A 92 12.10 -14.36 3.27
CA VAL A 92 12.36 -12.93 3.56
C VAL A 92 11.31 -12.36 4.50
N ASN A 93 11.68 -11.36 5.30
CA ASN A 93 10.76 -10.70 6.22
C ASN A 93 10.00 -9.58 5.48
N ALA A 94 8.67 -9.62 5.56
CA ALA A 94 7.80 -8.54 5.10
C ALA A 94 6.99 -7.99 6.27
N ALA A 95 6.39 -6.80 6.08
CA ALA A 95 5.55 -6.15 7.11
C ALA A 95 4.39 -7.02 7.61
N ASN A 96 3.94 -8.01 6.82
CA ASN A 96 2.87 -8.94 7.16
C ASN A 96 3.38 -10.36 7.46
N GLY A 97 4.62 -10.50 7.92
CA GLY A 97 5.23 -11.77 8.27
C GLY A 97 6.25 -12.28 7.25
N ARG A 98 6.73 -13.50 7.46
CA ARG A 98 7.75 -14.10 6.62
C ARG A 98 7.13 -14.63 5.31
N ARG A 99 7.72 -14.27 4.17
CA ARG A 99 7.31 -14.71 2.84
C ARG A 99 8.42 -15.52 2.21
N PHE A 100 8.06 -16.54 1.44
CA PHE A 100 9.01 -17.44 0.81
C PHE A 100 9.01 -17.27 -0.71
N PHE A 101 10.20 -17.33 -1.29
CA PHE A 101 10.42 -17.14 -2.72
C PHE A 101 11.31 -18.25 -3.28
N TYR A 102 10.94 -18.73 -4.45
CA TYR A 102 11.74 -19.60 -5.29
C TYR A 102 12.46 -18.75 -6.34
N ASN A 103 13.72 -19.02 -6.60
CA ASN A 103 14.36 -18.50 -7.79
C ASN A 103 13.79 -19.23 -9.01
N VAL A 104 13.61 -18.54 -10.14
CA VAL A 104 13.06 -19.18 -11.35
C VAL A 104 13.92 -20.35 -11.84
N SER A 105 15.24 -20.35 -11.58
CA SER A 105 16.11 -21.49 -11.93
C SER A 105 15.81 -22.76 -11.14
N GLN A 106 15.06 -22.66 -10.04
CA GLN A 106 14.60 -23.80 -9.25
C GLN A 106 13.34 -24.46 -9.81
N LEU A 107 12.71 -23.87 -10.84
CA LEU A 107 11.46 -24.35 -11.40
C LEU A 107 11.71 -25.00 -12.77
N GLU A 108 10.87 -25.96 -13.15
CA GLU A 108 10.96 -26.57 -14.47
C GLU A 108 10.59 -25.58 -15.58
N CYS A 109 9.57 -24.76 -15.33
CA CYS A 109 9.05 -23.76 -16.28
C CYS A 109 10.01 -22.57 -16.49
N THR A 110 9.99 -21.99 -17.69
CA THR A 110 10.77 -20.78 -17.98
C THR A 110 10.12 -19.52 -17.41
N GLU A 111 10.88 -18.42 -17.33
CA GLU A 111 10.37 -17.13 -16.90
C GLU A 111 9.18 -16.67 -17.77
N GLU A 112 9.31 -16.80 -19.09
CA GLU A 112 8.29 -16.40 -20.07
C GLU A 112 7.01 -17.23 -19.92
N GLU A 113 7.13 -18.52 -19.66
CA GLU A 113 5.99 -19.40 -19.42
C GLU A 113 5.25 -19.00 -18.14
N ILE A 114 5.99 -18.73 -17.06
CA ILE A 114 5.40 -18.31 -15.79
C ILE A 114 4.73 -16.94 -15.98
N ARG A 115 5.40 -15.96 -16.63
CA ARG A 115 4.79 -14.66 -16.96
C ARG A 115 3.55 -14.82 -17.82
N GLY A 116 3.56 -15.72 -18.80
CA GLY A 116 2.41 -16.04 -19.64
C GLY A 116 1.24 -16.61 -18.82
N ARG A 117 1.51 -17.53 -17.90
CA ARG A 117 0.49 -18.09 -16.99
C ARG A 117 -0.05 -17.03 -16.02
N VAL A 118 0.83 -16.22 -15.44
CA VAL A 118 0.44 -15.08 -14.57
C VAL A 118 -0.42 -14.09 -15.34
N SER A 119 -0.07 -13.76 -16.58
CA SER A 119 -0.83 -12.84 -17.43
C SER A 119 -2.20 -13.41 -17.83
N LYS A 120 -2.31 -14.73 -18.02
CA LYS A 120 -3.59 -15.42 -18.25
C LYS A 120 -4.47 -15.48 -16.99
N MET A 121 -3.86 -15.59 -15.81
CA MET A 121 -4.58 -15.42 -14.53
C MET A 121 -4.99 -13.97 -14.30
N SER A 122 -4.19 -13.04 -14.83
CA SER A 122 -4.48 -11.63 -14.95
C SER A 122 -5.43 -11.41 -16.13
N VAL A 123 -6.54 -12.16 -16.19
CA VAL A 123 -7.68 -11.72 -16.99
C VAL A 123 -7.88 -10.26 -16.61
N PRO A 124 -7.88 -9.32 -17.57
CA PRO A 124 -8.29 -7.97 -17.25
C PRO A 124 -9.72 -8.16 -16.77
N ALA A 125 -9.92 -8.12 -15.44
CA ALA A 125 -11.21 -7.79 -14.91
C ALA A 125 -11.58 -6.55 -15.69
N THR A 126 -12.51 -6.73 -16.63
CA THR A 126 -13.10 -5.62 -17.35
C THR A 126 -13.56 -4.74 -16.21
N ARG A 127 -12.79 -3.67 -15.98
CA ARG A 127 -13.14 -2.63 -15.04
C ARG A 127 -14.31 -1.93 -15.69
N ARG A 128 -15.46 -2.60 -15.65
CA ARG A 128 -16.70 -1.90 -15.41
C ARG A 128 -16.40 -1.04 -14.19
N PRO A 129 -16.62 0.29 -14.25
CA PRO A 129 -16.78 1.04 -13.02
C PRO A 129 -17.89 0.29 -12.31
N ALA A 130 -17.54 -0.49 -11.30
CA ALA A 130 -18.52 -1.13 -10.49
C ALA A 130 -19.16 0.03 -9.73
N ALA A 131 -20.22 0.59 -10.31
CA ALA A 131 -21.43 0.82 -9.56
C ALA A 131 -21.78 -0.54 -8.94
N CYS A 132 -21.07 -0.91 -7.88
CA CYS A 132 -21.40 -2.03 -7.03
C CYS A 132 -22.28 -1.47 -5.91
N GLU A 133 -23.34 -0.77 -6.29
CA GLU A 133 -24.59 -0.93 -5.58
C GLU A 133 -25.18 -2.23 -6.11
N SER A 134 -24.54 -3.35 -5.76
CA SER A 134 -25.31 -4.60 -5.63
C SER A 134 -26.33 -4.35 -4.53
N ASP A 135 -27.50 -4.99 -4.63
CA ASP A 135 -28.66 -4.97 -3.72
C ASP A 135 -28.31 -5.33 -2.25
N PHE A 136 -27.31 -4.67 -1.66
CA PHE A 136 -27.04 -4.71 -0.26
C PHE A 136 -28.05 -3.79 0.40
N ASP A 137 -28.87 -4.40 1.26
CA ASP A 137 -29.72 -3.69 2.20
C ASP A 137 -28.93 -2.52 2.82
N ALA A 138 -29.58 -1.37 2.99
CA ALA A 138 -28.96 -0.15 3.52
C ALA A 138 -28.29 -0.38 4.89
N SER A 139 -28.64 -1.47 5.56
CA SER A 139 -28.09 -1.96 6.82
C SER A 139 -26.72 -2.66 6.73
N HIS A 140 -26.22 -3.00 5.52
CA HIS A 140 -25.02 -3.83 5.39
C HIS A 140 -23.76 -3.09 5.86
N PRO A 141 -22.97 -3.68 6.79
CA PRO A 141 -21.73 -3.10 7.29
C PRO A 141 -20.68 -2.90 6.19
N LEU A 142 -20.16 -1.68 6.10
CA LEU A 142 -19.11 -1.27 5.17
C LEU A 142 -17.85 -0.87 5.93
N ASN A 143 -16.69 -1.08 5.32
CA ASN A 143 -15.44 -0.46 5.78
C ASN A 143 -15.35 1.02 5.34
N THR A 144 -14.28 1.71 5.74
CA THR A 144 -14.05 3.11 5.37
C THR A 144 -13.76 3.36 3.89
N ASN A 145 -13.64 2.31 3.07
CA ASN A 145 -13.57 2.38 1.60
C ASN A 145 -14.91 2.13 0.92
N GLY A 146 -16.00 1.99 1.69
CA GLY A 146 -17.33 1.72 1.16
C GLY A 146 -17.50 0.29 0.66
N GLU A 147 -16.61 -0.61 1.06
CA GLU A 147 -16.62 -2.01 0.63
C GLU A 147 -17.29 -2.88 1.71
N PRO A 148 -18.05 -3.92 1.32
CA PRO A 148 -18.69 -4.82 2.25
C PRO A 148 -17.64 -5.58 3.08
N LEU A 149 -17.92 -5.71 4.38
CA LEU A 149 -17.11 -6.54 5.27
C LEU A 149 -17.44 -8.02 5.10
N PRO A 150 -16.52 -8.96 5.44
CA PRO A 150 -16.72 -10.38 5.23
C PRO A 150 -17.97 -10.92 5.95
N PRO A 151 -18.62 -12.00 5.45
CA PRO A 151 -19.86 -12.53 6.03
C PRO A 151 -19.80 -12.81 7.53
N ALA A 152 -18.70 -13.39 8.02
CA ALA A 152 -18.52 -13.65 9.45
C ALA A 152 -18.55 -12.36 10.31
N PHE A 153 -18.03 -11.26 9.80
CA PHE A 153 -18.11 -9.96 10.47
C PHE A 153 -19.56 -9.46 10.51
N VAL A 154 -20.25 -9.57 9.38
CA VAL A 154 -21.65 -9.13 9.23
C VAL A 154 -22.57 -9.92 10.17
N GLU A 155 -22.38 -11.24 10.27
CA GLU A 155 -23.10 -12.10 11.21
C GLU A 155 -22.87 -11.69 12.66
N GLU A 156 -21.62 -11.42 13.06
CA GLU A 156 -21.29 -10.95 14.41
C GLU A 156 -21.95 -9.59 14.70
N VAL A 157 -21.89 -8.66 13.74
CA VAL A 157 -22.55 -7.35 13.86
C VAL A 157 -24.06 -7.52 14.06
N HIS A 158 -24.71 -8.32 13.22
CA HIS A 158 -26.15 -8.54 13.32
C HIS A 158 -26.55 -9.27 14.61
N ALA A 159 -25.74 -10.22 15.08
CA ALA A 159 -26.01 -10.94 16.32
C ALA A 159 -25.92 -10.03 17.55
N ARG A 160 -25.03 -9.03 17.54
CA ARG A 160 -24.77 -8.15 18.69
C ARG A 160 -25.58 -6.85 18.66
N PHE A 161 -25.81 -6.30 17.48
CA PHE A 161 -26.39 -4.96 17.31
C PHE A 161 -27.72 -4.97 16.54
N GLY A 162 -28.18 -6.14 16.09
CA GLY A 162 -29.40 -6.30 15.30
C GLY A 162 -29.20 -6.02 13.80
N ARG A 163 -30.18 -6.42 12.98
CA ARG A 163 -30.20 -6.15 11.52
C ARG A 163 -30.61 -4.72 11.20
N HIS A 164 -31.55 -4.19 11.96
CA HIS A 164 -31.95 -2.79 11.91
C HIS A 164 -31.23 -2.08 13.04
N HIS A 165 -29.95 -1.80 12.79
CA HIS A 165 -29.11 -0.88 13.56
C HIS A 165 -29.98 0.17 14.24
N SER A 166 -29.99 0.19 15.57
CA SER A 166 -30.77 1.16 16.35
C SER A 166 -30.52 2.58 15.82
N ALA A 167 -31.54 3.44 15.85
CA ALA A 167 -31.43 4.84 15.44
C ALA A 167 -30.14 5.47 16.01
N GLY A 168 -29.17 5.79 15.14
CA GLY A 168 -27.87 6.33 15.52
C GLY A 168 -26.64 5.48 15.17
N HIS A 169 -26.82 4.25 14.69
CA HIS A 169 -25.71 3.42 14.19
C HIS A 169 -25.43 3.69 12.72
N SER A 170 -24.15 3.92 12.38
CA SER A 170 -23.72 4.08 11.00
C SER A 170 -23.53 2.71 10.34
N ARG A 171 -23.70 2.64 9.02
CA ARG A 171 -23.29 1.44 8.27
C ARG A 171 -21.77 1.31 8.16
N TYR A 172 -21.02 2.38 8.41
CA TYR A 172 -19.57 2.39 8.31
C TYR A 172 -18.90 1.93 9.60
N TRP A 173 -17.85 1.14 9.45
CA TRP A 173 -17.01 0.61 10.51
C TRP A 173 -15.56 0.95 10.21
N ALA A 174 -14.83 1.40 11.24
CA ALA A 174 -13.46 1.85 11.11
C ALA A 174 -12.59 1.24 12.22
N THR A 175 -11.29 1.09 11.94
CA THR A 175 -10.30 0.91 13.00
C THR A 175 -10.03 2.24 13.71
N VAL A 176 -9.37 2.19 14.87
CA VAL A 176 -8.95 3.40 15.60
C VAL A 176 -8.04 4.27 14.72
N ASP A 177 -7.05 3.64 14.09
CA ASP A 177 -6.08 4.34 13.23
C ASP A 177 -6.75 4.97 12.00
N GLU A 178 -7.73 4.31 11.37
CA GLU A 178 -8.44 4.90 10.24
C GLU A 178 -9.20 6.15 10.67
N ALA A 179 -9.95 6.05 11.77
CA ALA A 179 -10.76 7.15 12.27
C ALA A 179 -9.90 8.37 12.65
N GLU A 180 -8.76 8.14 13.30
CA GLU A 180 -7.83 9.19 13.70
C GLU A 180 -7.00 9.73 12.52
N LEU A 181 -6.32 8.86 11.78
CA LEU A 181 -5.30 9.28 10.81
C LEU A 181 -5.85 9.63 9.43
N ILE A 182 -7.02 9.08 9.06
CA ILE A 182 -7.62 9.32 7.73
C ILE A 182 -8.76 10.34 7.82
N PHE A 183 -9.60 10.21 8.84
CA PHE A 183 -10.82 11.03 8.96
C PHE A 183 -10.69 12.18 9.96
N ASP A 184 -9.58 12.27 10.71
CA ASP A 184 -9.38 13.26 11.78
C ASP A 184 -10.58 13.32 12.74
N SER A 185 -11.08 12.13 13.09
CA SER A 185 -12.27 11.91 13.91
C SER A 185 -12.03 10.72 14.84
N PRO A 186 -11.20 10.88 15.89
CA PRO A 186 -10.88 9.77 16.78
C PRO A 186 -12.14 9.31 17.54
N PHE A 187 -12.12 8.05 17.96
CA PHE A 187 -13.14 7.51 18.85
C PHE A 187 -13.14 8.18 20.23
N ASP A 188 -14.32 8.26 20.86
CA ASP A 188 -14.38 8.50 22.30
C ASP A 188 -13.68 7.32 23.02
N PRO A 189 -12.69 7.58 23.91
CA PRO A 189 -12.03 6.52 24.67
C PRO A 189 -12.98 5.59 25.43
N LEU A 190 -14.14 6.08 25.89
CA LEU A 190 -15.15 5.27 26.56
C LEU A 190 -15.84 4.29 25.60
N PHE A 191 -15.89 4.64 24.31
CA PHE A 191 -16.43 3.78 23.26
C PHE A 191 -15.48 2.63 22.89
N LEU A 192 -14.17 2.78 23.16
CA LEU A 192 -13.13 1.79 22.85
C LEU A 192 -13.08 0.64 23.87
N ASN A 193 -14.15 -0.16 23.90
CA ASN A 193 -14.26 -1.32 24.76
C ASN A 193 -14.72 -2.56 23.98
N ARG A 194 -14.55 -3.75 24.59
CA ARG A 194 -14.88 -5.04 23.95
C ARG A 194 -16.36 -5.16 23.53
N LYS A 195 -17.28 -4.47 24.20
CA LYS A 195 -18.72 -4.53 23.88
C LYS A 195 -19.07 -3.79 22.58
N ASN A 196 -18.22 -2.85 22.15
CA ASN A 196 -18.39 -2.09 20.92
C ASN A 196 -17.46 -2.54 19.78
N ALA A 197 -16.46 -3.35 20.10
CA ALA A 197 -15.48 -3.89 19.17
C ALA A 197 -15.99 -5.13 18.43
N VAL A 198 -15.75 -5.23 17.12
CA VAL A 198 -15.90 -6.45 16.32
C VAL A 198 -14.55 -6.78 15.68
N THR A 199 -14.06 -8.00 15.88
CA THR A 199 -12.68 -8.37 15.51
C THR A 199 -12.66 -9.35 14.34
N LEU A 200 -12.11 -8.90 13.21
CA LEU A 200 -11.90 -9.74 12.05
C LEU A 200 -10.59 -10.53 12.19
N ARG A 201 -10.69 -11.87 12.09
CA ARG A 201 -9.55 -12.78 12.07
C ARG A 201 -9.26 -13.20 10.63
N ALA A 202 -8.11 -12.79 10.09
CA ALA A 202 -7.74 -13.09 8.71
C ALA A 202 -7.34 -14.56 8.50
N SER A 203 -6.72 -15.21 9.50
CA SER A 203 -6.37 -16.63 9.54
C SER A 203 -5.66 -16.97 10.87
N ASN A 204 -5.47 -18.25 11.17
CA ASN A 204 -4.67 -18.69 12.32
C ASN A 204 -3.25 -18.11 12.22
N GLY A 205 -2.87 -17.27 13.19
CA GLY A 205 -1.53 -16.65 13.27
C GLY A 205 -1.42 -15.26 12.63
N SER A 206 -2.46 -14.73 11.99
CA SER A 206 -2.46 -13.35 11.48
C SER A 206 -2.91 -12.34 12.54
N PRO A 207 -2.41 -11.09 12.50
CA PRO A 207 -2.91 -10.03 13.38
C PRO A 207 -4.41 -9.84 13.19
N CYS A 208 -5.11 -9.74 14.30
CA CYS A 208 -6.54 -9.49 14.34
C CYS A 208 -6.79 -8.00 14.10
N VAL A 209 -7.73 -7.65 13.22
CA VAL A 209 -8.13 -6.26 12.99
C VAL A 209 -9.42 -6.00 13.73
N THR A 210 -9.44 -4.98 14.58
CA THR A 210 -10.61 -4.63 15.38
C THR A 210 -11.27 -3.38 14.82
N TYR A 211 -12.56 -3.48 14.57
CA TYR A 211 -13.39 -2.41 14.06
C TYR A 211 -14.40 -1.96 15.11
N TYR A 212 -14.76 -0.69 15.03
CA TYR A 212 -15.79 -0.04 15.83
C TYR A 212 -16.75 0.68 14.90
N ASN A 213 -18.01 0.79 15.31
CA ASN A 213 -18.98 1.58 14.55
C ASN A 213 -18.61 3.06 14.63
N VAL A 214 -18.54 3.74 13.49
CA VAL A 214 -18.07 5.14 13.44
C VAL A 214 -18.97 6.13 14.20
N CYS A 215 -20.18 5.72 14.62
CA CYS A 215 -21.02 6.53 15.52
C CYS A 215 -20.34 6.87 16.85
N GLY A 216 -19.36 6.08 17.28
CA GLY A 216 -18.56 6.34 18.49
C GLY A 216 -17.41 7.34 18.31
N THR A 217 -17.27 7.93 17.12
CA THR A 217 -16.26 8.95 16.83
C THR A 217 -16.72 10.34 17.23
N ARG A 218 -15.77 11.28 17.40
CA ARG A 218 -16.08 12.68 17.74
C ARG A 218 -16.86 13.41 16.64
N ARG A 219 -16.71 12.98 15.39
CA ARG A 219 -17.32 13.56 14.20
C ARG A 219 -17.86 12.44 13.32
N PRO A 220 -18.99 11.80 13.67
CA PRO A 220 -19.53 10.68 12.89
C PRO A 220 -20.01 11.10 11.49
N GLU A 221 -20.33 12.37 11.29
CA GLU A 221 -20.83 12.93 10.03
C GLU A 221 -19.81 12.91 8.88
N VAL A 222 -18.51 12.82 9.18
CA VAL A 222 -17.47 12.72 8.15
C VAL A 222 -17.45 11.35 7.47
N PHE A 223 -18.06 10.33 8.10
CA PHE A 223 -18.15 8.97 7.57
C PHE A 223 -19.45 8.80 6.78
N ASN A 224 -19.44 9.32 5.56
CA ASN A 224 -20.56 9.30 4.61
C ASN A 224 -20.12 8.68 3.27
N SER A 225 -21.05 8.51 2.31
CA SER A 225 -20.76 7.90 1.00
C SER A 225 -19.67 8.62 0.19
N ASP A 226 -19.52 9.92 0.39
CA ASP A 226 -18.57 10.73 -0.39
C ASP A 226 -17.13 10.52 0.10
N ASN A 227 -16.96 10.38 1.41
CA ASN A 227 -15.65 10.17 2.05
C ASN A 227 -15.30 8.68 2.24
N CYS A 228 -16.29 7.85 2.56
CA CYS A 228 -16.14 6.41 2.76
C CYS A 228 -16.23 5.66 1.44
N ARG A 229 -15.29 5.95 0.54
CA ARG A 229 -15.14 5.27 -0.75
C ARG A 229 -13.67 4.98 -1.04
N ARG A 230 -13.44 3.99 -1.89
CA ARG A 230 -12.10 3.61 -2.34
C ARG A 230 -11.44 4.79 -3.07
N TYR A 231 -10.33 5.27 -2.53
CA TYR A 231 -9.54 6.35 -3.13
C TYR A 231 -8.30 5.79 -3.82
N GLN A 232 -8.18 6.03 -5.13
CA GLN A 232 -7.07 5.51 -5.95
C GLN A 232 -6.32 6.66 -6.61
N PRO A 233 -5.48 7.38 -5.85
CA PRO A 233 -4.76 8.50 -6.39
C PRO A 233 -3.72 8.03 -7.43
N VAL A 234 -3.60 8.82 -8.47
CA VAL A 234 -2.64 8.65 -9.55
C VAL A 234 -1.77 9.89 -9.67
N ASN A 235 -0.53 9.71 -10.10
CA ASN A 235 0.33 10.82 -10.41
C ASN A 235 -0.14 11.54 -11.68
N PHE A 236 0.54 12.62 -12.03
CA PHE A 236 0.25 13.42 -13.21
C PHE A 236 0.28 12.64 -14.54
N CYS A 237 0.92 11.46 -14.55
CA CYS A 237 1.02 10.57 -15.71
C CYS A 237 0.02 9.40 -15.66
N GLY A 238 -0.85 9.33 -14.64
CA GLY A 238 -1.84 8.26 -14.47
C GLY A 238 -1.31 6.99 -13.78
N ARG A 239 -0.08 7.00 -13.23
CA ARG A 239 0.46 5.88 -12.46
C ARG A 239 -0.03 5.95 -11.02
N ARG A 240 -0.37 4.80 -10.44
CA ARG A 240 -0.91 4.74 -9.07
C ARG A 240 0.18 4.91 -8.04
N TYR A 241 -0.12 5.65 -6.98
CA TYR A 241 0.73 5.69 -5.80
C TYR A 241 0.67 4.38 -5.02
N SER A 242 1.72 4.11 -4.24
CA SER A 242 1.74 2.98 -3.31
C SER A 242 0.61 3.10 -2.28
N PRO A 243 0.11 1.98 -1.71
CA PRO A 243 -1.00 2.00 -0.76
C PRO A 243 -0.77 2.91 0.45
N GLY A 244 0.44 2.91 1.02
CA GLY A 244 0.77 3.77 2.18
C GLY A 244 0.66 5.26 1.88
N ILE A 245 1.12 5.68 0.70
CA ILE A 245 1.01 7.06 0.23
C ILE A 245 -0.44 7.39 -0.12
N ALA A 246 -1.14 6.47 -0.77
CA ALA A 246 -2.55 6.62 -1.13
C ALA A 246 -3.45 6.85 0.10
N THR A 247 -3.16 6.21 1.22
CA THR A 247 -3.86 6.44 2.50
C THR A 247 -3.69 7.89 2.98
N GLN A 248 -2.46 8.42 2.98
CA GLN A 248 -2.20 9.81 3.37
C GLN A 248 -2.84 10.81 2.39
N MET A 249 -2.83 10.49 1.09
CA MET A 249 -3.52 11.28 0.08
C MET A 249 -5.03 11.27 0.26
N LYS A 250 -5.63 10.13 0.67
CA LYS A 250 -7.06 10.06 1.01
C LYS A 250 -7.38 10.97 2.18
N ALA A 251 -6.59 10.92 3.25
CA ALA A 251 -6.76 11.78 4.42
C ALA A 251 -6.75 13.26 4.02
N SER A 252 -5.74 13.66 3.25
CA SER A 252 -5.63 15.02 2.73
C SER A 252 -6.80 15.39 1.79
N ALA A 253 -7.24 14.49 0.92
CA ALA A 253 -8.38 14.74 0.04
C ALA A 253 -9.70 14.94 0.80
N ILE A 254 -9.90 14.23 1.92
CA ILE A 254 -11.05 14.42 2.82
C ILE A 254 -10.97 15.80 3.48
N SER A 255 -9.82 16.15 4.07
CA SER A 255 -9.64 17.43 4.78
C SER A 255 -9.88 18.66 3.90
N TYR A 256 -9.58 18.57 2.61
CA TYR A 256 -9.79 19.66 1.64
C TYR A 256 -11.04 19.48 0.76
N GLY A 257 -11.89 18.48 1.04
CA GLY A 257 -13.14 18.25 0.31
C GLY A 257 -12.96 18.00 -1.18
N CYS A 258 -11.89 17.31 -1.59
CA CYS A 258 -11.55 17.07 -2.99
C CYS A 258 -11.45 15.58 -3.35
N MET A 259 -12.27 14.75 -2.71
CA MET A 259 -12.31 13.31 -2.93
C MET A 259 -12.59 12.92 -4.39
N ASP A 260 -13.27 13.77 -5.18
CA ASP A 260 -13.57 13.52 -6.60
C ASP A 260 -12.38 13.66 -7.54
N SER A 261 -11.27 14.20 -7.04
CA SER A 261 -10.06 14.39 -7.81
C SER A 261 -9.01 13.35 -7.42
N PHE A 262 -8.56 12.55 -8.39
CA PHE A 262 -7.58 11.49 -8.17
C PHE A 262 -6.16 11.86 -8.61
N ILE A 263 -5.97 13.01 -9.29
CA ILE A 263 -4.66 13.36 -9.85
C ILE A 263 -3.88 14.18 -8.83
N TRP A 264 -2.69 13.67 -8.51
CA TRP A 264 -1.71 14.33 -7.66
C TRP A 264 -0.44 14.64 -8.43
N LEU A 265 0.26 15.69 -8.00
CA LEU A 265 1.52 16.11 -8.58
C LEU A 265 2.41 16.76 -7.53
N THR A 266 3.71 16.82 -7.81
CA THR A 266 4.63 17.59 -6.96
C THR A 266 4.36 19.09 -7.09
N THR A 267 4.53 19.83 -6.00
CA THR A 267 4.44 21.30 -6.01
C THR A 267 5.48 21.92 -6.95
N ARG A 268 6.65 21.28 -7.11
CA ARG A 268 7.66 21.64 -8.11
C ARG A 268 7.09 21.57 -9.53
N ARG A 269 6.36 20.50 -9.87
CA ARG A 269 5.73 20.34 -11.18
C ARG A 269 4.63 21.37 -11.42
N ALA A 270 3.79 21.65 -10.41
CA ALA A 270 2.79 22.71 -10.50
C ALA A 270 3.45 24.06 -10.82
N ARG A 271 4.51 24.42 -10.08
CA ARG A 271 5.28 25.66 -10.27
C ARG A 271 5.95 25.75 -11.65
N LYS A 272 6.53 24.66 -12.16
CA LYS A 272 7.11 24.59 -13.52
C LYS A 272 6.08 24.93 -14.61
N ASN A 273 4.79 24.66 -14.35
CA ASN A 273 3.70 25.00 -15.25
C ASN A 273 3.06 26.37 -14.95
N GLY A 274 3.68 27.19 -14.09
CA GLY A 274 3.19 28.51 -13.71
C GLY A 274 1.96 28.47 -12.81
N ILE A 275 1.69 27.35 -12.14
CA ILE A 275 0.48 27.14 -11.34
C ILE A 275 0.85 27.01 -9.87
N GLY A 276 0.29 27.90 -9.05
CA GLY A 276 0.45 27.91 -7.60
C GLY A 276 -0.54 27.00 -6.88
N VAL A 277 -0.22 26.70 -5.63
CA VAL A 277 -1.13 26.05 -4.67
C VAL A 277 -2.12 27.09 -4.14
N ARG A 278 -3.38 26.69 -3.88
CA ARG A 278 -4.40 27.60 -3.31
C ARG A 278 -3.98 28.09 -1.92
N ARG A 279 -4.38 29.32 -1.58
CA ARG A 279 -4.15 29.89 -0.25
C ARG A 279 -4.81 29.00 0.81
N GLY A 280 -4.09 28.71 1.89
CA GLY A 280 -4.57 27.87 2.99
C GLY A 280 -4.40 26.37 2.78
N VAL A 281 -3.90 25.92 1.62
CA VAL A 281 -3.55 24.52 1.40
C VAL A 281 -2.11 24.25 1.82
N THR A 282 -1.93 23.26 2.68
CA THR A 282 -0.65 22.67 3.05
C THR A 282 -0.38 21.44 2.18
N PRO A 283 0.66 21.42 1.34
CA PRO A 283 1.05 20.25 0.55
C PRO A 283 1.38 19.05 1.45
N LEU A 284 1.00 17.86 1.00
CA LEU A 284 1.33 16.60 1.68
C LEU A 284 2.84 16.34 1.53
N ALA A 285 3.56 16.28 2.66
CA ALA A 285 4.97 15.93 2.69
C ALA A 285 5.14 14.41 2.84
N VAL A 286 5.80 13.77 1.88
CA VAL A 286 6.09 12.34 1.90
C VAL A 286 7.60 12.14 1.90
N CYS A 287 8.09 11.35 2.85
CA CYS A 287 9.49 10.94 2.92
C CYS A 287 9.63 9.51 2.35
N ALA A 288 10.40 9.37 1.28
CA ALA A 288 10.81 8.07 0.72
C ALA A 288 12.34 8.10 0.50
N GLU A 289 12.81 8.12 -0.75
CA GLU A 289 14.22 8.37 -1.10
C GLU A 289 14.61 9.87 -1.00
N GLY A 290 13.65 10.70 -0.62
CA GLY A 290 13.76 12.14 -0.46
C GLY A 290 12.45 12.71 0.05
N ILE A 291 12.39 14.03 0.23
CA ILE A 291 11.17 14.73 0.66
C ILE A 291 10.42 15.23 -0.57
N PHE A 292 9.21 14.73 -0.75
CA PHE A 292 8.31 15.12 -1.81
C PHE A 292 7.14 15.91 -1.23
N HIS A 293 6.86 17.08 -1.81
CA HIS A 293 5.66 17.84 -1.51
C HIS A 293 4.63 17.62 -2.61
N LEU A 294 3.55 16.92 -2.28
CA LEU A 294 2.50 16.53 -3.20
C LEU A 294 1.26 17.38 -2.95
N VAL A 295 0.55 17.70 -4.02
CA VAL A 295 -0.70 18.43 -3.98
C VAL A 295 -1.68 17.78 -4.94
N ASN A 296 -2.94 17.67 -4.53
CA ASN A 296 -4.00 17.26 -5.44
C ASN A 296 -4.25 18.40 -6.45
N ILE A 297 -4.51 18.06 -7.71
CA ILE A 297 -4.78 19.05 -8.75
C ILE A 297 -5.90 20.03 -8.37
N ALA A 298 -6.93 19.56 -7.67
CA ALA A 298 -8.07 20.36 -7.21
C ALA A 298 -7.67 21.40 -6.14
N MET A 299 -6.52 21.24 -5.48
CA MET A 299 -6.00 22.16 -4.48
C MET A 299 -5.10 23.26 -5.08
N THR A 300 -5.05 23.38 -6.40
CA THR A 300 -4.24 24.39 -7.12
C THR A 300 -5.09 25.57 -7.63
N ASN A 301 -4.44 26.69 -7.95
CA ASN A 301 -5.14 27.89 -8.42
C ASN A 301 -5.82 27.70 -9.78
N ASP A 302 -5.38 26.72 -10.58
CA ASP A 302 -5.90 26.46 -11.92
C ASP A 302 -5.92 24.94 -12.21
N PRO A 303 -6.89 24.20 -11.64
CA PRO A 303 -6.99 22.76 -11.82
C PRO A 303 -7.28 22.38 -13.29
N ALA A 304 -8.07 23.19 -14.01
CA ALA A 304 -8.48 22.92 -15.38
C ALA A 304 -7.28 22.91 -16.34
N ARG A 305 -6.37 23.89 -16.19
CA ARG A 305 -5.15 23.94 -16.99
C ARG A 305 -4.24 22.74 -16.73
N LEU A 306 -4.03 22.35 -15.47
CA LEU A 306 -3.26 21.16 -15.14
C LEU A 306 -3.90 19.88 -15.70
N LEU A 307 -5.24 19.78 -15.70
CA LEU A 307 -5.95 18.63 -16.25
C LEU A 307 -5.74 18.53 -17.75
N SER A 308 -5.88 19.66 -18.47
CA SER A 308 -5.58 19.73 -19.90
C SER A 308 -4.14 19.32 -20.21
N LEU A 309 -3.18 19.73 -19.38
CA LEU A 309 -1.77 19.36 -19.53
C LEU A 309 -1.55 17.86 -19.28
N ALA A 310 -2.15 17.27 -18.24
CA ALA A 310 -2.06 15.84 -17.96
C ALA A 310 -2.61 14.99 -19.11
N LEU A 311 -3.72 15.42 -19.71
CA LEU A 311 -4.35 14.72 -20.85
C LEU A 311 -3.55 14.84 -22.15
N SER A 312 -2.79 15.92 -22.33
CA SER A 312 -2.06 16.20 -23.57
C SER A 312 -0.89 15.24 -23.86
N ARG A 313 -0.44 14.44 -22.89
CA ARG A 313 0.69 13.47 -22.97
C ARG A 313 2.03 14.02 -23.51
N ARG A 314 2.12 15.31 -23.84
CA ARG A 314 3.32 15.99 -24.38
C ARG A 314 4.22 16.53 -23.27
N LEU A 315 4.67 15.67 -22.36
CA LEU A 315 5.62 16.10 -21.34
C LEU A 315 6.95 15.35 -21.47
N PRO A 316 7.92 15.91 -22.20
CA PRO A 316 9.31 15.53 -22.08
C PRO A 316 9.85 16.12 -20.78
N GLY A 317 9.76 15.35 -19.70
CA GLY A 317 10.25 15.81 -18.41
C GLY A 317 10.41 14.66 -17.43
N SER A 318 11.57 14.61 -16.79
CA SER A 318 11.88 13.75 -15.64
C SER A 318 10.66 13.58 -14.74
N MET A 319 10.29 12.32 -14.48
CA MET A 319 9.20 12.01 -13.58
C MET A 319 9.73 12.10 -12.15
N ASP A 320 9.63 13.32 -11.60
CA ASP A 320 10.12 13.68 -10.27
C ASP A 320 9.49 12.84 -9.13
N ASP A 321 8.47 12.00 -9.36
CA ASP A 321 7.77 11.22 -8.33
C ASP A 321 7.65 9.71 -8.63
N LEU A 322 8.44 9.17 -9.56
CA LEU A 322 8.38 7.76 -9.96
C LEU A 322 8.55 6.79 -8.78
N SER A 323 9.47 7.07 -7.85
CA SER A 323 9.76 6.22 -6.69
C SER A 323 8.58 6.11 -5.71
N LEU A 324 7.57 6.96 -5.84
CA LEU A 324 6.35 6.93 -5.03
C LEU A 324 5.23 6.08 -5.66
N THR A 325 5.41 5.69 -6.93
CA THR A 325 4.39 4.97 -7.70
C THR A 325 4.67 3.49 -7.76
N VAL A 326 3.61 2.69 -7.89
CA VAL A 326 3.76 1.25 -8.13
C VAL A 326 4.21 1.05 -9.57
N SER A 327 5.36 0.37 -9.76
CA SER A 327 5.78 -0.11 -11.06
C SER A 327 4.72 -1.05 -11.62
N GLY A 328 4.13 -0.67 -12.75
CA GLY A 328 3.18 -1.49 -13.49
C GLY A 328 3.86 -2.64 -14.22
#